data_AF-A0A958QTC1-F1
#
_entry.id   AF-A0A958QTC1-F1
#
_cell.length_a   1.000
_cell.length_b   1.000
_cell.length_c   1.000
_cell.angle_alpha   90.00
_cell.angle_beta   90.00
_cell.angle_gamma   90.00
#
_symmetry.space_group_name_H-M   'P 1'
#
loop_
_entity.id
_entity.type
_entity.pdbx_description
1 polymer ?
#
loop_
_entity_poly.entity_id
_entity_poly.type
_entity_poly.pdbx_seq_one_letter_code
_entity_poly.pdbx_strand_id
1 'polypeptide(L)' 'MRKNKGIVFAGMGFELAGLIVGGLFLGQHLDKTYHLGGLATALITFAALGSWLTHLIFMLRKFQTEESE' A
#
# COMPACT_ATOMS: atom_id res chain seq x y z
N MET A 1 2.12 21.81 -15.77
CA MET A 1 3.30 21.74 -14.86
C MET A 1 4.05 20.45 -15.16
N ARG A 2 5.35 20.49 -15.47
CA ARG A 2 6.20 19.30 -15.68
C ARG A 2 6.44 18.57 -14.34
N LYS A 3 5.38 18.09 -13.69
CA LYS A 3 5.40 17.57 -12.33
C LYS A 3 6.04 16.17 -12.31
N ASN A 4 7.33 16.15 -12.01
CA ASN A 4 8.08 15.13 -11.26
C ASN A 4 7.43 13.73 -11.15
N LYS A 5 7.21 13.03 -12.27
CA LYS A 5 6.77 11.62 -12.28
C LYS A 5 7.65 10.72 -11.38
N GLY A 6 8.93 11.06 -11.21
CA GLY A 6 9.85 10.40 -10.30
C GLY A 6 9.52 10.55 -8.81
N ILE A 7 8.99 11.70 -8.37
CA ILE A 7 8.58 11.90 -6.97
C ILE A 7 7.34 11.07 -6.65
N VAL A 8 6.40 11.01 -7.58
CA VAL A 8 5.21 10.16 -7.44
C VAL A 8 5.61 8.68 -7.35
N PHE A 9 6.51 8.23 -8.22
CA PHE A 9 7.01 6.86 -8.20
C PHE A 9 7.74 6.52 -6.89
N ALA A 10 8.60 7.43 -6.41
CA ALA A 10 9.24 7.28 -5.11
C ALA A 10 8.21 7.25 -3.96
N GLY A 11 7.16 8.06 -4.05
CA GLY A 11 6.02 8.06 -3.12
C GLY A 11 5.32 6.70 -3.07
N MET A 12 5.01 6.10 -4.22
CA MET A 12 4.39 4.76 -4.28
C MET A 12 5.24 3.67 -3.62
N GLY A 13 6.57 3.74 -3.80
CA GLY A 13 7.51 2.83 -3.12
C GLY A 13 7.54 3.02 -1.60
N PHE A 14 7.50 4.27 -1.14
CA PHE A 14 7.41 4.61 0.28
C PHE A 14 6.09 4.17 0.91
N GLU A 15 4.97 4.30 0.20
CA GLU A 15 3.67 3.82 0.64
C GLU A 15 3.68 2.30 0.83
N LEU A 16 4.25 1.56 -0.11
CA LEU A 16 4.38 0.11 0.01
C LEU A 16 5.25 -0.28 1.22
N ALA A 17 6.40 0.38 1.39
CA ALA A 17 7.27 0.14 2.54
C ALA A 17 6.56 0.45 3.87
N GLY A 18 5.84 1.57 3.94
CA GLY A 18 5.04 1.96 5.10
C GLY A 18 3.92 0.96 5.41
N LEU A 19 3.23 0.46 4.38
CA LEU A 19 2.19 -0.56 4.53
C LEU A 19 2.76 -1.91 4.99
N ILE A 20 3.94 -2.30 4.52
CA ILE A 20 4.60 -3.53 4.99
C ILE A 20 4.98 -3.39 6.46
N VAL A 21 5.67 -2.31 6.84
CA VAL A 21 6.10 -2.09 8.23
C VAL A 21 4.89 -1.94 9.15
N GLY A 22 3.92 -1.11 8.77
CA GLY A 22 2.69 -0.89 9.52
C GLY A 22 1.84 -2.14 9.63
N GLY A 23 1.67 -2.88 8.53
CA GLY A 23 0.89 -4.11 8.46
C GLY A 23 1.51 -5.25 9.26
N LEU A 24 2.83 -5.41 9.23
CA LEU A 24 3.53 -6.37 10.08
C LEU A 24 3.40 -6.01 11.56
N PHE A 25 3.57 -4.74 11.91
CA PHE A 25 3.46 -4.30 13.31
C PHE A 25 2.03 -4.48 13.85
N LEU A 26 1.03 -4.02 13.11
CA LEU A 26 -0.40 -4.19 13.46
C LEU A 26 -0.81 -5.66 13.48
N GLY A 27 -0.40 -6.42 12.47
CA GLY A 27 -0.66 -7.85 12.35
C GLY A 27 -0.12 -8.63 13.54
N GLN A 28 1.15 -8.42 13.87
CA GLN A 28 1.78 -9.09 15.02
C GLN A 28 1.17 -8.64 16.35
N HIS A 29 0.78 -7.38 16.49
CA HIS A 29 0.11 -6.90 17.69
C HIS A 29 -1.24 -7.60 17.87
N LEU A 30 -2.04 -7.71 16.81
CA LEU A 30 -3.33 -8.39 16.85
C LEU A 30 -3.18 -9.91 17.02
N ASP A 31 -2.20 -10.53 16.37
CA ASP A 31 -1.91 -11.95 16.56
C ASP A 31 -1.53 -12.28 18.00
N LYS A 32 -0.79 -11.38 18.69
CA LYS A 32 -0.46 -11.52 20.11
C LYS A 32 -1.67 -11.31 21.02
N THR A 33 -2.51 -10.33 20.72
CA THR A 33 -3.69 -10.01 21.54
C THR A 33 -4.78 -11.08 21.44
N TYR A 34 -4.98 -11.66 20.25
CA TYR A 34 -6.04 -12.63 19.99
C TYR A 34 -5.55 -14.07 19.83
N HIS A 35 -4.25 -14.33 20.02
CA HIS A 35 -3.62 -15.66 19.87
C HIS A 35 -3.91 -16.33 18.50
N LEU A 36 -3.95 -15.53 17.43
CA LEU A 36 -4.37 -15.96 16.09
C LEU A 36 -3.27 -16.67 15.28
N GLY A 37 -2.09 -16.87 15.87
CA GLY A 37 -1.04 -17.73 15.30
C GLY A 37 -0.47 -17.27 13.96
N GLY A 38 -0.61 -15.99 13.60
CA GLY A 38 -0.14 -15.44 12.32
C GLY A 38 -1.27 -15.13 11.33
N LEU A 39 -2.51 -15.51 11.64
CA LEU A 39 -3.65 -15.31 10.76
C LEU A 39 -4.04 -13.83 10.63
N ALA A 40 -3.91 -13.03 11.70
CA ALA A 40 -4.16 -11.60 11.62
C ALA A 40 -3.10 -10.90 10.76
N THR A 41 -1.82 -11.26 10.93
CA THR A 41 -0.74 -10.75 10.07
C THR A 41 -0.97 -11.09 8.61
N ALA A 42 -1.38 -12.33 8.30
CA ALA A 42 -1.69 -12.73 6.93
C ALA A 42 -2.84 -11.90 6.34
N LEU A 43 -3.97 -11.80 7.05
CA LEU A 43 -5.13 -11.04 6.58
C LEU A 43 -4.82 -9.55 6.38
N ILE A 44 -4.11 -8.93 7.33
CA ILE A 44 -3.72 -7.52 7.23
C ILE A 44 -2.76 -7.30 6.07
N THR A 45 -1.82 -8.22 5.85
CA THR A 45 -0.88 -8.13 4.72
C THR A 45 -1.63 -8.23 3.39
N PHE A 46 -2.56 -9.18 3.25
CA PHE A 46 -3.39 -9.31 2.05
C PHE A 46 -4.29 -8.08 1.82
N ALA A 47 -4.92 -7.57 2.89
CA ALA A 47 -5.74 -6.36 2.81
C ALA A 47 -4.92 -5.12 2.43
N ALA A 48 -3.72 -4.95 3.02
CA ALA A 48 -2.81 -3.87 2.72
C ALA A 48 -2.32 -3.91 1.26
N LEU A 49 -1.92 -5.10 0.77
CA LEU A 49 -1.52 -5.29 -0.63
C LEU A 49 -2.68 -5.03 -1.59
N GLY A 50 -3.88 -5.52 -1.29
CA GLY A 50 -5.07 -5.31 -2.13
C GLY A 50 -5.47 -3.83 -2.19
N SER A 51 -5.45 -3.14 -1.04
CA SER A 51 -5.71 -1.70 -0.97
C SER A 51 -4.67 -0.90 -1.75
N TRP A 52 -3.37 -1.22 -1.58
CA TRP A 52 -2.29 -0.56 -2.30
C TRP A 52 -2.37 -0.78 -3.81
N LEU A 53 -2.63 -2.00 -4.26
CA LEU A 53 -2.78 -2.31 -5.68
C LEU A 53 -3.94 -1.52 -6.31
N THR A 54 -5.06 -1.40 -5.58
CA THR A 54 -6.20 -0.59 -6.01
C THR A 54 -5.82 0.88 -6.12
N HIS A 55 -5.09 1.41 -5.13
CA HIS A 55 -4.58 2.78 -5.14
C HIS A 55 -3.63 3.03 -6.33
N LEU A 56 -2.71 2.09 -6.58
CA LEU A 56 -1.76 2.15 -7.69
C LEU A 56 -2.47 2.19 -9.05
N ILE A 57 -3.44 1.30 -9.28
CA ILE A 57 -4.23 1.28 -10.52
C ILE A 57 -5.02 2.57 -10.70
N PHE A 58 -5.65 3.07 -9.63
CA PHE A 58 -6.38 4.34 -9.66
C PHE A 58 -5.47 5.50 -10.05
N MET A 59 -4.27 5.57 -9.45
CA MET A 59 -3.34 6.65 -9.72
C MET A 59 -2.75 6.55 -11.14
N LEU A 60 -2.44 5.34 -11.61
CA LEU A 60 -2.01 5.10 -13.00
C LEU A 60 -3.06 5.57 -14.01
N ARG A 61 -4.33 5.21 -13.80
CA ARG A 61 -5.43 5.67 -14.66
C ARG A 61 -5.54 7.19 -14.67
N LYS A 62 -5.42 7.82 -13.50
CA LYS A 62 -5.45 9.28 -13.38
C LYS A 62 -4.34 9.95 -14.17
N PHE A 63 -3.11 9.44 -14.10
CA PHE A 63 -1.99 9.98 -14.90
C PHE A 63 -2.19 9.82 -16.40
N GLN A 64 -2.77 8.71 -16.85
CA GLN A 64 -3.07 8.50 -18.27
C GLN A 64 -4.12 9.49 -18.77
N THR A 65 -5.14 9.79 -17.97
CA THR A 65 -6.14 10.82 -18.31
C THR A 65 -5.52 12.22 -18.35
N GLU A 66 -4.72 12.59 -17.35
CA GLU A 66 -4.06 13.91 -17.29
C GLU A 66 -3.00 14.14 -18.37
N GLU A 67 -2.43 13.07 -18.96
CA GLU A 67 -1.46 13.17 -20.06
C GLU A 67 -2.14 13.25 -21.44
N SER A 68 -3.46 13.02 -21.51
CA SER A 68 -4.24 13.02 -22.77
C SER A 68 -5.00 14.33 -23.04
N GLU A 69 -4.96 15.30 -22.11
CA GLU A 69 -5.43 16.69 -22.29
C GLU A 69 -4.24 17.66 -22.44
#